data_AF-T1HUH8-F1
#
_entry.id   AF-T1HUH8-F1
#
_cell.length_a   1.000
_cell.length_b   1.000
_cell.length_c   1.000
_cell.angle_alpha   90.00
_cell.angle_beta   90.00
_cell.angle_gamma   90.00
#
_symmetry.space_group_name_H-M   'P 1'
#
loop_
_entity.id
_entity.type
_entity.pdbx_description
1 polymer ?
#
loop_
_entity_poly.entity_id
_entity_poly.type
_entity_poly.pdbx_seq_one_letter_code
_entity_poly.pdbx_strand_id
1 'polypeptide(L)'
;MCLQSLHNIRFVNSAVVGSEDCLYLSVYTHSLKPETLNPVLVYIHGGVFEFGGGEFEGRPGNFMDHDVVVVTMNYRLGPLGFLSMEDEILPGNLGLKDQTMALRWVQRNIKNFGGDPKKVTIMGESAGGASIYLHMISPMSKGLFFLKFLNEKKQNYVLPITFIRNVGVYM
;
A
#
# COMPACT_ATOMS: atom_id res chain seq x y z
N MET A 1 4.76 -11.50 6.29
CA MET A 1 4.26 -10.33 7.05
C MET A 1 5.37 -9.75 7.91
N CYS A 2 5.34 -8.46 8.20
CA CYS A 2 6.32 -7.81 9.09
C CYS A 2 6.06 -8.11 10.56
N LEU A 3 7.12 -8.01 11.39
CA LEU A 3 7.04 -8.18 12.83
C LEU A 3 5.98 -7.25 13.43
N GLN A 4 5.02 -7.82 14.16
CA GLN A 4 3.86 -7.11 14.71
C GLN A 4 3.26 -7.84 15.91
N SER A 5 2.50 -7.11 16.71
CA SER A 5 1.69 -7.66 17.80
C SER A 5 0.26 -7.88 17.33
N LEU A 6 -0.25 -9.11 17.43
CA LEU A 6 -1.67 -9.38 17.18
C LEU A 6 -2.49 -8.87 18.36
N HIS A 7 -3.08 -7.68 18.19
CA HIS A 7 -4.06 -7.15 19.14
C HIS A 7 -5.40 -7.86 18.96
N ASN A 8 -5.64 -8.91 19.76
CA ASN A 8 -6.97 -9.47 19.90
C ASN A 8 -7.81 -8.49 20.75
N ILE A 9 -8.81 -7.83 20.16
CA ILE A 9 -9.71 -6.86 20.84
C ILE A 9 -10.44 -7.49 22.06
N ARG A 10 -10.33 -8.80 22.27
CA ARG A 10 -10.98 -9.53 23.37
C ARG A 10 -10.07 -10.26 24.37
N PHE A 11 -8.76 -10.38 24.18
CA PHE A 11 -7.93 -11.13 25.14
C PHE A 11 -6.50 -10.57 25.23
N VAL A 12 -6.04 -10.38 26.47
CA VAL A 12 -4.78 -9.77 26.93
C VAL A 12 -3.50 -10.55 26.52
N ASN A 13 -3.59 -11.53 25.60
CA ASN A 13 -2.44 -12.25 25.07
C ASN A 13 -2.10 -11.75 23.67
N SER A 14 -1.21 -10.75 23.59
CA SER A 14 -0.57 -10.30 22.36
C SER A 14 0.48 -11.33 21.92
N ALA A 15 0.16 -12.14 20.90
CA ALA A 15 1.16 -12.94 20.22
C ALA A 15 1.95 -12.04 19.27
N VAL A 16 3.29 -12.02 19.43
CA VAL A 16 4.19 -11.40 18.46
C VAL A 16 4.38 -12.37 17.30
N VAL A 17 4.13 -11.91 16.09
CA VAL A 17 4.21 -12.70 14.85
C VAL A 17 4.97 -11.93 13.78
N GLY A 18 5.44 -12.65 12.76
CA GLY A 18 6.16 -12.05 11.63
C GLY A 18 7.68 -12.08 11.79
N SER A 19 8.36 -11.36 10.89
CA SER A 19 9.82 -11.28 10.79
C SER A 19 10.22 -9.84 10.44
N GLU A 20 11.45 -9.43 10.76
CA GLU A 20 12.04 -8.19 10.23
C GLU A 20 12.40 -8.32 8.75
N ASP A 21 12.78 -9.52 8.31
CA ASP A 21 12.88 -9.85 6.89
C ASP A 21 11.46 -10.04 6.33
N CYS A 22 10.84 -8.93 5.95
CA CYS A 22 9.44 -8.90 5.54
C CYS A 22 9.13 -8.08 4.31
N LEU A 23 10.12 -7.38 3.73
CA LEU A 23 9.96 -6.46 2.59
C LEU A 23 9.77 -7.22 1.26
N TYR A 24 8.67 -7.96 1.19
CA TYR A 24 8.23 -8.74 0.06
C TYR A 24 6.94 -8.14 -0.52
N LEU A 25 6.72 -8.42 -1.80
CA LEU A 25 5.48 -8.12 -2.51
C LEU A 25 5.02 -9.36 -3.28
N SER A 26 3.72 -9.43 -3.51
CA SER A 26 3.09 -10.50 -4.30
C SER A 26 2.47 -9.90 -5.55
N VAL A 27 2.64 -10.58 -6.68
CA VAL A 27 2.09 -10.16 -7.98
C VAL A 27 1.12 -11.22 -8.48
N TYR A 28 -0.11 -10.81 -8.79
CA TYR A 28 -1.17 -11.66 -9.32
C TYR A 28 -1.54 -11.16 -10.72
N THR A 29 -1.57 -12.06 -11.69
CA THR A 29 -1.85 -11.75 -13.10
C THR A 29 -2.42 -12.99 -13.79
N HIS A 30 -3.31 -12.78 -14.77
CA HIS A 30 -3.82 -13.87 -15.62
C HIS A 30 -2.80 -14.36 -16.65
N SER A 31 -1.91 -13.46 -17.10
CA SER A 31 -0.93 -13.79 -18.13
C SER A 31 0.33 -12.94 -17.97
N LEU A 32 1.49 -13.60 -18.06
CA LEU A 32 2.79 -12.94 -18.10
C LEU A 32 3.07 -12.28 -19.46
N LYS A 33 2.35 -12.69 -20.50
CA LYS A 33 2.52 -12.23 -21.89
C LYS A 33 1.14 -11.96 -22.52
N PRO A 34 0.38 -10.98 -22.02
CA PRO A 34 -0.88 -10.60 -22.66
C PRO A 34 -0.60 -9.91 -24.01
N GLU A 35 -1.58 -9.91 -24.93
CA GLU A 35 -1.46 -9.19 -26.21
C GLU A 35 -1.28 -7.68 -26.00
N THR A 36 -1.93 -7.14 -24.97
CA THR A 36 -1.78 -5.75 -24.54
C THR A 36 -1.48 -5.70 -23.04
N LEU A 37 -0.65 -4.75 -22.60
CA LEU A 37 -0.31 -4.62 -21.19
C LEU A 37 -1.53 -4.16 -20.37
N ASN A 38 -1.74 -4.83 -19.24
CA ASN A 38 -2.89 -4.61 -18.37
C ASN A 38 -2.64 -3.46 -17.38
N PRO A 39 -3.68 -2.73 -16.95
CA PRO A 39 -3.60 -1.83 -15.81
C PRO A 39 -3.04 -2.53 -14.57
N VAL A 40 -2.36 -1.77 -13.71
CA VAL A 40 -1.75 -2.30 -12.48
C VAL A 40 -2.43 -1.67 -11.29
N LEU A 41 -2.93 -2.50 -10.38
CA LEU A 41 -3.44 -2.09 -9.08
C LEU A 41 -2.42 -2.47 -8.00
N VAL A 42 -1.93 -1.48 -7.26
CA VAL A 42 -1.02 -1.70 -6.14
C VAL A 42 -1.78 -1.43 -4.84
N TYR A 43 -1.96 -2.48 -4.03
CA TYR A 43 -2.68 -2.40 -2.77
C TYR A 43 -1.73 -2.21 -1.58
N ILE A 44 -1.98 -1.17 -0.78
CA ILE A 44 -1.30 -0.86 0.47
C ILE A 44 -2.26 -1.19 1.61
N HIS A 45 -1.90 -2.18 2.44
CA HIS A 45 -2.76 -2.64 3.53
C HIS A 45 -2.89 -1.63 4.67
N GLY A 46 -3.99 -1.74 5.43
CA GLY A 46 -4.28 -0.95 6.62
C GLY A 46 -3.58 -1.50 7.87
N GLY A 47 -4.22 -1.32 9.02
CA GLY A 47 -3.72 -1.83 10.31
C GLY A 47 -2.98 -0.79 11.17
N VAL A 48 -3.44 0.48 11.11
CA VAL A 48 -2.97 1.62 11.93
C VAL A 48 -1.44 1.81 11.98
N PHE A 49 -0.73 1.34 10.95
CA PHE A 49 0.73 1.29 10.88
C PHE A 49 1.41 0.35 11.88
N GLU A 50 0.67 -0.47 12.63
CA GLU A 50 1.18 -1.37 13.68
C GLU A 50 1.04 -2.86 13.34
N PHE A 51 0.05 -3.22 12.53
CA PHE A 51 -0.23 -4.60 12.13
C PHE A 51 -0.72 -4.68 10.67
N GLY A 52 -0.91 -5.90 10.17
CA GLY A 52 -1.39 -6.18 8.82
C GLY A 52 -0.34 -6.85 7.92
N GLY A 53 -0.71 -7.04 6.66
CA GLY A 53 0.19 -7.60 5.65
C GLY A 53 -0.49 -7.68 4.29
N GLY A 54 0.31 -7.61 3.22
CA GLY A 54 -0.17 -7.61 1.84
C GLY A 54 -0.95 -8.87 1.45
N GLU A 55 -0.72 -9.99 2.14
CA GLU A 55 -1.39 -11.27 1.88
C GLU A 55 -2.80 -11.37 2.51
N PHE A 56 -3.08 -10.58 3.56
CA PHE A 56 -4.32 -10.71 4.35
C PHE A 56 -5.42 -9.77 3.86
N GLU A 57 -5.08 -8.50 3.65
CA GLU A 57 -6.07 -7.47 3.31
C GLU A 57 -6.14 -7.19 1.80
N GLY A 58 -5.08 -7.53 1.06
CA GLY A 58 -4.99 -7.34 -0.39
C GLY A 58 -5.45 -8.53 -1.21
N ARG A 59 -6.26 -9.44 -0.65
CA ARG A 59 -6.68 -10.67 -1.36
C ARG A 59 -7.22 -10.31 -2.74
N PRO A 60 -6.62 -10.86 -3.81
CA PRO A 60 -6.86 -10.37 -5.17
C PRO A 60 -8.23 -10.78 -5.71
N GLY A 61 -9.00 -11.62 -4.99
CA GLY A 61 -10.21 -12.31 -5.46
C GLY A 61 -11.11 -11.46 -6.35
N ASN A 62 -11.68 -10.38 -5.82
CA ASN A 62 -12.63 -9.55 -6.59
C ASN A 62 -11.97 -8.77 -7.75
N PHE A 63 -10.65 -8.56 -7.70
CA PHE A 63 -9.92 -7.86 -8.77
C PHE A 63 -9.51 -8.82 -9.89
N MET A 64 -9.30 -10.11 -9.58
CA MET A 64 -8.99 -11.13 -10.59
C MET A 64 -10.19 -11.50 -11.47
N ASP A 65 -11.38 -10.92 -11.26
CA ASP A 65 -12.47 -11.02 -12.24
C ASP A 65 -12.26 -10.08 -13.46
N HIS A 66 -11.17 -9.31 -13.45
CA HIS A 66 -10.83 -8.34 -14.49
C HIS A 66 -9.41 -8.53 -15.02
N ASP A 67 -9.13 -8.03 -16.22
CA ASP A 67 -7.78 -8.02 -16.80
C ASP A 67 -6.90 -6.93 -16.17
N VAL A 68 -6.44 -7.22 -14.95
CA VAL A 68 -5.60 -6.34 -14.14
C VAL A 68 -4.44 -7.12 -13.55
N VAL A 69 -3.30 -6.46 -13.37
CA VAL A 69 -2.21 -6.99 -12.54
C VAL A 69 -2.37 -6.42 -11.13
N VAL A 70 -2.53 -7.28 -10.15
CA VAL A 70 -2.63 -6.88 -8.74
C VAL A 70 -1.29 -7.07 -8.06
N VAL A 71 -0.81 -6.05 -7.37
CA VAL A 71 0.40 -6.10 -6.56
C VAL A 71 0.01 -5.79 -5.12
N THR A 72 0.37 -6.66 -4.19
CA THR A 72 0.27 -6.38 -2.74
C THR A 72 1.67 -6.31 -2.15
N MET A 73 1.88 -5.50 -1.11
CA MET A 73 3.20 -5.34 -0.50
C MET A 73 3.12 -5.39 1.01
N ASN A 74 4.23 -5.76 1.64
CA ASN A 74 4.48 -5.49 3.04
C ASN A 74 5.36 -4.24 3.16
N TYR A 75 5.19 -3.51 4.26
CA TYR A 75 6.07 -2.42 4.68
C TYR A 75 6.30 -2.54 6.20
N ARG A 76 7.42 -2.02 6.71
CA ARG A 76 7.71 -2.10 8.16
C ARG A 76 6.63 -1.40 8.98
N LEU A 77 6.32 -1.97 10.14
CA LEU A 77 5.24 -1.56 11.03
C LEU A 77 5.78 -1.16 12.40
N GLY A 78 4.95 -0.49 13.18
CA GLY A 78 5.22 -0.03 14.53
C GLY A 78 6.53 0.76 14.64
N PRO A 79 7.28 0.59 15.74
CA PRO A 79 8.56 1.28 15.92
C PRO A 79 9.57 1.00 14.81
N LEU A 80 9.59 -0.19 14.23
CA LEU A 80 10.52 -0.53 13.14
C LEU A 80 10.22 0.24 11.84
N GLY A 81 8.97 0.63 11.63
CA GLY A 81 8.54 1.41 10.47
C GLY A 81 8.50 2.91 10.72
N PHE A 82 8.20 3.34 11.94
CA PHE A 82 7.74 4.72 12.19
C PHE A 82 8.40 5.42 13.38
N LEU A 83 9.34 4.77 14.08
CA LEU A 83 10.16 5.47 15.07
C LEU A 83 10.98 6.57 14.41
N SER A 84 11.03 7.74 15.06
CA SER A 84 11.85 8.88 14.65
C SER A 84 12.63 9.40 15.86
N MET A 85 13.90 9.74 15.66
CA MET A 85 14.69 10.55 16.59
C MET A 85 14.89 11.98 16.06
N GLU A 86 14.26 12.31 14.93
CA GLU A 86 14.35 13.62 14.26
C GLU A 86 15.80 14.03 13.92
N ASP A 87 16.68 13.04 13.76
CA ASP A 87 18.06 13.21 13.33
C ASP A 87 18.30 12.57 11.95
N GLU A 88 19.52 12.71 11.43
CA GLU A 88 19.89 12.17 10.12
C GLU A 88 19.95 10.63 10.08
N ILE A 89 20.10 9.98 11.24
CA ILE A 89 20.25 8.52 11.35
C ILE A 89 18.87 7.85 11.32
N LEU A 90 17.91 8.39 12.07
CA LEU A 90 16.54 7.91 12.17
C LEU A 90 15.52 9.05 11.99
N PRO A 91 15.40 9.60 10.76
CA PRO A 91 14.48 10.70 10.45
C PRO A 91 12.99 10.27 10.40
N GLY A 92 12.68 9.02 10.74
CA GLY A 92 11.33 8.47 10.69
C GLY A 92 10.84 8.06 9.28
N ASN A 93 9.57 7.64 9.26
CA ASN A 93 8.82 7.26 8.06
C ASN A 93 9.48 6.16 7.20
N LEU A 94 10.16 5.22 7.85
CA LEU A 94 10.78 4.07 7.17
C LEU A 94 9.75 3.20 6.46
N GLY A 95 8.56 2.99 7.04
CA GLY A 95 7.47 2.27 6.40
C GLY A 95 6.98 2.94 5.11
N LEU A 96 6.84 4.27 5.08
CA LEU A 96 6.48 5.01 3.85
C LEU A 96 7.61 4.98 2.80
N LYS A 97 8.87 4.93 3.24
CA LYS A 97 10.03 4.76 2.36
C LYS A 97 10.05 3.35 1.76
N ASP A 98 9.66 2.34 2.51
CA ASP A 98 9.49 0.97 2.01
C ASP A 98 8.39 0.90 0.95
N GLN A 99 7.23 1.52 1.21
CA GLN A 99 6.15 1.63 0.21
C GLN A 99 6.63 2.35 -1.06
N THR A 100 7.38 3.45 -0.92
CA THR A 100 8.01 4.16 -2.05
C THR A 100 8.95 3.24 -2.84
N MET A 101 9.75 2.43 -2.14
CA MET A 101 10.67 1.48 -2.77
C MET A 101 9.90 0.40 -3.55
N ALA A 102 8.81 -0.13 -2.99
CA ALA A 102 7.94 -1.08 -3.66
C ALA A 102 7.29 -0.47 -4.92
N LEU A 103 6.81 0.78 -4.86
CA LEU A 103 6.28 1.48 -6.04
C LEU A 103 7.34 1.67 -7.13
N ARG A 104 8.59 1.98 -6.75
CA ARG A 104 9.72 2.03 -7.69
C ARG A 104 10.05 0.65 -8.27
N TRP A 105 9.92 -0.41 -7.47
CA TRP A 105 10.05 -1.78 -7.97
C TRP A 105 8.97 -2.09 -9.01
N VAL A 106 7.71 -1.73 -8.75
CA VAL A 106 6.60 -1.90 -9.69
C VAL A 106 6.91 -1.19 -11.01
N GLN A 107 7.32 0.07 -10.96
CA GLN A 107 7.69 0.84 -12.16
C GLN A 107 8.77 0.17 -13.01
N ARG A 108 9.77 -0.46 -12.38
CA ARG A 108 10.89 -1.12 -13.09
C ARG A 108 10.53 -2.52 -13.61
N ASN A 109 9.64 -3.25 -12.93
CA ASN A 109 9.52 -4.70 -13.13
C ASN A 109 8.14 -5.15 -13.65
N ILE A 110 7.08 -4.38 -13.45
CA ILE A 110 5.72 -4.90 -13.62
C ILE A 110 5.37 -5.30 -15.07
N LYS A 111 6.11 -4.75 -16.05
CA LYS A 111 6.02 -5.16 -17.46
C LYS A 111 6.31 -6.65 -17.67
N ASN A 112 7.18 -7.24 -16.85
CA ASN A 112 7.51 -8.66 -16.91
C ASN A 112 6.37 -9.56 -16.40
N PHE A 113 5.35 -8.97 -15.78
CA PHE A 113 4.16 -9.64 -15.25
C PHE A 113 2.90 -9.29 -16.05
N GLY A 114 3.07 -8.74 -17.26
CA GLY A 114 1.96 -8.31 -18.12
C GLY A 114 1.34 -6.97 -17.75
N GLY A 115 1.92 -6.23 -16.80
CA GLY A 115 1.39 -4.93 -16.35
C GLY A 115 1.97 -3.74 -17.11
N ASP A 116 1.18 -2.68 -17.27
CA ASP A 116 1.60 -1.42 -17.86
C ASP A 116 2.12 -0.47 -16.75
N PRO A 117 3.43 -0.18 -16.68
CA PRO A 117 3.98 0.77 -15.70
C PRO A 117 3.43 2.19 -15.87
N LYS A 118 2.84 2.51 -17.04
CA LYS A 118 2.15 3.79 -17.31
C LYS A 118 0.68 3.78 -16.89
N LYS A 119 0.18 2.73 -16.26
CA LYS A 119 -1.21 2.62 -15.77
C LYS A 119 -1.26 2.02 -14.37
N VAL A 120 -0.38 2.49 -13.50
CA VAL A 120 -0.32 2.09 -12.09
C VAL A 120 -1.29 2.94 -11.27
N THR A 121 -2.20 2.29 -10.54
CA THR A 121 -3.12 2.90 -9.56
C THR A 121 -2.78 2.34 -8.18
N ILE A 122 -2.69 3.20 -7.16
CA ILE A 122 -2.56 2.78 -5.76
C ILE A 122 -3.93 2.76 -5.06
N MET A 123 -4.16 1.75 -4.23
CA MET A 123 -5.39 1.56 -3.44
C MET A 123 -5.02 1.11 -2.03
N GLY A 124 -5.90 1.36 -1.06
CA GLY A 124 -5.68 1.03 0.34
C GLY A 124 -6.83 1.50 1.21
N GLU A 125 -6.95 0.90 2.39
CA GLU A 125 -7.99 1.16 3.38
C GLU A 125 -7.33 1.60 4.70
N SER A 126 -7.99 2.43 5.51
CA SER A 126 -7.47 2.91 6.80
C SER A 126 -6.07 3.52 6.68
N ALA A 127 -5.06 2.99 7.38
CA ALA A 127 -3.65 3.39 7.28
C ALA A 127 -3.09 3.28 5.85
N GLY A 128 -3.58 2.34 5.05
CA GLY A 128 -3.27 2.24 3.62
C GLY A 128 -3.88 3.40 2.83
N GLY A 129 -5.10 3.83 3.16
CA GLY A 129 -5.72 5.03 2.59
C GLY A 129 -4.97 6.31 2.98
N ALA A 130 -4.52 6.42 4.24
CA ALA A 130 -3.64 7.50 4.67
C ALA A 130 -2.30 7.48 3.92
N SER A 131 -1.73 6.30 3.71
CA SER A 131 -0.50 6.11 2.91
C SER A 131 -0.65 6.62 1.48
N ILE A 132 -1.79 6.36 0.82
CA ILE A 132 -2.09 6.91 -0.51
C ILE A 132 -2.02 8.44 -0.49
N TYR A 133 -2.69 9.07 0.48
CA TYR A 133 -2.68 10.52 0.61
C TYR A 133 -1.25 11.06 0.80
N LEU A 134 -0.46 10.42 1.66
CA LEU A 134 0.95 10.79 1.88
C LEU A 134 1.80 10.62 0.62
N HIS A 135 1.54 9.58 -0.19
CA HIS A 135 2.20 9.40 -1.49
C HIS A 135 1.79 10.44 -2.53
N MET A 136 0.55 10.94 -2.49
CA MET A 136 0.08 11.98 -3.41
C MET A 136 0.84 13.30 -3.21
N ILE A 137 1.19 13.63 -1.97
CA ILE A 137 1.89 14.87 -1.64
C ILE A 137 3.41 14.70 -1.55
N SER A 138 3.91 13.46 -1.48
CA SER A 138 5.34 13.19 -1.34
C SER A 138 6.09 13.38 -2.67
N PRO A 139 7.15 14.23 -2.71
CA PRO A 139 7.98 14.35 -3.90
C PRO A 139 8.71 13.04 -4.25
N MET A 140 8.95 12.16 -3.26
CA MET A 140 9.62 10.88 -3.47
C MET A 140 8.81 9.88 -4.31
N SER A 141 7.49 10.10 -4.36
CA SER A 141 6.52 9.23 -5.05
C SER A 141 6.02 9.81 -6.37
N LYS A 142 6.48 11.00 -6.73
CA LYS A 142 6.09 11.70 -7.95
C LYS A 142 6.37 10.84 -9.18
N GLY A 143 5.33 10.60 -9.99
CA GLY A 143 5.42 9.84 -11.23
C GLY A 143 5.46 8.32 -11.06
N LEU A 144 5.31 7.78 -9.84
CA LEU A 144 5.29 6.32 -9.62
C LEU A 144 3.90 5.69 -9.83
N PHE A 145 2.85 6.50 -9.85
CA PHE A 145 1.47 6.07 -10.07
C PHE A 145 0.66 7.22 -10.69
N PHE A 146 -0.52 6.89 -11.22
CA PHE A 146 -1.45 7.85 -11.80
C PHE A 146 -2.56 8.18 -10.82
N LEU A 147 -2.89 9.47 -10.74
CA LEU A 147 -4.11 9.95 -10.11
C LEU A 147 -5.16 10.16 -11.20
N LYS A 148 -6.14 9.27 -11.26
CA LYS A 148 -7.33 9.51 -12.09
C LYS A 148 -8.46 10.00 -11.19
N PHE A 149 -8.65 11.32 -11.16
CA PHE A 149 -9.87 11.91 -10.60
C PHE A 149 -11.03 11.54 -11.52
N LEU A 150 -11.92 10.65 -11.07
CA LEU A 150 -13.15 10.32 -11.78
C LEU A 150 -14.22 11.36 -11.42
N ASN A 151 -14.68 12.12 -12.42
CA ASN A 151 -15.67 13.20 -12.25
C ASN A 151 -17.11 12.64 -12.14
N GLU A 152 -17.94 13.33 -11.35
CA GLU A 152 -19.09 12.88 -10.55
C GLU A 152 -20.34 12.35 -11.27
N LYS A 153 -20.37 12.20 -12.60
CA LYS A 153 -21.66 11.98 -13.31
C LYS A 153 -22.25 10.57 -13.25
N LYS A 154 -21.63 9.59 -12.60
CA LYS A 154 -22.23 8.27 -12.36
C LYS A 154 -21.71 7.66 -11.05
N GLN A 155 -22.42 7.96 -9.96
CA GLN A 155 -22.49 7.23 -8.69
C GLN A 155 -21.43 6.14 -8.49
N ASN A 156 -20.24 6.49 -7.99
CA ASN A 156 -19.21 5.52 -7.59
C ASN A 156 -18.26 6.20 -6.59
N TYR A 157 -18.13 5.61 -5.40
CA TYR A 157 -17.39 6.17 -4.28
C TYR A 157 -15.90 6.32 -4.59
N VAL A 158 -15.40 7.55 -4.48
CA VAL A 158 -14.02 7.85 -4.11
C VAL A 158 -14.10 8.42 -2.70
N LEU A 159 -13.85 7.60 -1.68
CA LEU A 159 -13.73 8.08 -0.30
C LEU A 159 -12.27 8.02 0.15
N PRO A 160 -11.53 9.13 0.03
CA PRO A 160 -10.55 9.50 1.03
C PRO A 160 -11.09 10.57 2.00
N ILE A 161 -12.35 11.04 1.84
CA ILE A 161 -12.84 12.25 2.53
C ILE A 161 -13.60 11.97 3.84
N THR A 162 -14.07 10.75 4.14
CA THR A 162 -14.96 10.54 5.31
C THR A 162 -14.29 10.33 6.66
N PHE A 163 -12.96 10.18 6.78
CA PHE A 163 -12.34 9.89 8.07
C PHE A 163 -11.77 11.10 8.82
N ILE A 164 -11.67 12.28 8.18
CA ILE A 164 -11.05 13.47 8.80
C ILE A 164 -12.02 14.66 8.84
N ARG A 165 -13.23 14.45 9.37
CA ARG A 165 -13.97 15.57 9.98
C ARG A 165 -13.73 15.71 11.49
N ASN A 166 -13.00 14.80 12.14
CA ASN A 166 -12.87 14.80 13.60
C ASN A 166 -11.48 14.44 14.17
N VAL A 167 -10.41 14.42 13.37
CA VAL A 167 -9.05 14.29 13.94
C VAL A 167 -8.24 15.48 13.46
N GLY A 168 -8.19 16.53 14.30
CA GLY A 168 -7.23 17.61 14.16
C GLY A 168 -5.83 17.04 14.36
N VAL A 169 -5.12 16.81 13.26
CA VAL A 169 -3.68 16.63 13.27
C VAL A 169 -3.09 18.00 12.97
N TYR A 170 -2.60 18.66 14.02
CA TYR A 170 -1.78 19.86 13.87
C TYR A 170 -0.45 19.45 13.22
N MET A 171 -0.10 20.16 12.14
CA MET A 171 1.27 20.20 11.60
C MET A 171 2.23 20.81 12.61
#